data_AF-A0A6H2BYC4-F1
#
_entry.id   AF-A0A6H2BYC4-F1
#
_cell.length_a   1.000
_cell.length_b   1.000
_cell.length_c   1.000
_cell.angle_alpha   90.00
_cell.angle_beta   90.00
_cell.angle_gamma   90.00
#
_symmetry.space_group_name_H-M   'P 1'
#
loop_
_entity.id
_entity.type
_entity.pdbx_description
1 polymer ?
#
loop_
_entity_poly.entity_id
_entity_poly.type
_entity_poly.pdbx_seq_one_letter_code
_entity_poly.pdbx_strand_id
1 'polypeptide(L)'
;MIHENILIGMTLEQAKEYVETNGYKLFLHQPVTVEKGVNKEMYVIVKDNKVTQVGCGINKLRFGIIKTQELQEPNRPVTKKQFEAKIIELGDSLYQSHLHLKIHEWMTNELNKHLNEYPLYFRQSCDAHYETGVLRLTRAYDHDKKTLGLLKILNIIGSDYKDWGCTETIDHKILEEDKKYVNKESNPLVKKLIHLRDKAIAHSEHKQFPSPMDDHIGEVYQNYAQKHGLEWILKEGRLTIQEIEKKPNTEIKIISHETTMEVFQLMDDNENKILGGDIPIFSEFYELTTKGIEICNRYMKKLSIDTIELDE
;
A
#
# COMPACT_ATOMS: atom_id res chain seq x y z
N MET A 1 -20.94 -23.83 23.01
CA MET A 1 -20.67 -23.13 21.74
C MET A 1 -21.56 -23.78 20.70
N ILE A 2 -22.53 -23.07 20.15
CA ILE A 2 -23.45 -23.62 19.14
C ILE A 2 -22.70 -23.78 17.81
N HIS A 3 -22.81 -24.94 17.16
CA HIS A 3 -22.24 -25.15 15.84
C HIS A 3 -23.18 -24.53 14.78
N GLU A 4 -22.72 -23.49 14.09
CA GLU A 4 -23.55 -22.62 13.22
C GLU A 4 -24.28 -23.39 12.10
N ASN A 5 -23.67 -24.45 11.57
CA ASN A 5 -24.25 -25.28 10.52
C ASN A 5 -25.51 -26.05 10.93
N ILE A 6 -25.75 -26.26 12.23
CA ILE A 6 -26.94 -26.99 12.72
C ILE A 6 -28.20 -26.17 12.45
N LEU A 7 -28.09 -24.84 12.47
CA LEU A 7 -29.23 -23.93 12.32
C LEU A 7 -29.63 -23.71 10.86
N ILE A 8 -28.74 -24.00 9.90
CA ILE A 8 -29.00 -23.78 8.47
C ILE A 8 -30.07 -24.78 7.99
N GLY A 9 -31.14 -24.27 7.39
CA GLY A 9 -32.26 -25.06 6.87
C GLY A 9 -33.41 -25.28 7.87
N MET A 10 -33.24 -24.94 9.14
CA MET A 10 -34.32 -24.93 10.14
C MET A 10 -35.31 -23.79 9.87
N THR A 11 -36.56 -23.95 10.33
CA THR A 11 -37.49 -22.81 10.41
C THR A 11 -37.07 -21.84 11.52
N LEU A 12 -37.59 -20.62 11.49
CA LEU A 12 -37.26 -19.60 12.49
C LEU A 12 -37.62 -20.06 13.91
N GLU A 13 -38.75 -20.72 14.07
CA GLU A 13 -39.26 -21.24 15.35
C GLU A 13 -38.35 -22.35 15.89
N GLN A 14 -37.94 -23.29 15.03
CA GLN A 14 -37.01 -24.37 15.38
C GLN A 14 -35.63 -23.82 15.78
N ALA A 15 -35.12 -22.85 15.02
CA ALA A 15 -33.85 -22.20 15.33
C ALA A 15 -33.91 -21.43 16.66
N LYS A 16 -35.03 -20.74 16.93
CA LYS A 16 -35.24 -20.00 18.17
C LYS A 16 -35.24 -20.92 19.39
N GLU A 17 -36.02 -21.99 19.34
CA GLU A 17 -36.10 -22.98 20.41
C GLU A 17 -34.73 -23.62 20.70
N TYR A 18 -33.98 -24.00 19.66
CA TYR A 18 -32.66 -24.59 19.80
C TYR A 18 -31.65 -23.62 20.46
N VAL A 19 -31.64 -22.36 20.05
CA VAL A 19 -30.70 -21.34 20.54
C VAL A 19 -31.01 -20.95 21.99
N GLU A 20 -32.29 -20.77 22.33
CA GLU A 20 -32.73 -20.45 23.70
C GLU A 20 -32.45 -21.60 24.68
N THR A 21 -32.67 -22.86 24.26
CA THR A 21 -32.35 -24.05 25.06
C THR A 21 -30.86 -24.16 25.38
N ASN A 22 -30.00 -23.62 24.53
CA ASN A 22 -28.54 -23.60 24.71
C ASN A 22 -28.03 -22.32 25.43
N GLY A 23 -28.93 -21.49 25.96
CA GLY A 23 -28.58 -20.30 26.76
C GLY A 23 -28.16 -19.08 25.94
N TYR A 24 -28.54 -19.02 24.67
CA TYR A 24 -28.27 -17.89 23.77
C TYR A 24 -29.59 -17.19 23.41
N LYS A 25 -29.51 -15.92 23.02
CA LYS A 25 -30.66 -15.16 22.50
C LYS A 25 -30.54 -15.03 20.98
N LEU A 26 -31.58 -15.43 20.26
CA LEU A 26 -31.64 -15.35 18.80
C LEU A 26 -32.22 -14.01 18.36
N PHE A 27 -31.48 -13.27 17.54
CA PHE A 27 -31.98 -12.05 16.91
C PHE A 27 -32.20 -12.27 15.41
N LEU A 28 -33.40 -11.89 14.94
CA LEU A 28 -33.69 -11.84 13.52
C LEU A 28 -33.04 -10.57 12.95
N HIS A 29 -32.08 -10.72 12.05
CA HIS A 29 -31.46 -9.58 11.42
C HIS A 29 -32.31 -9.12 10.22
N GLN A 30 -33.21 -8.18 10.44
CA GLN A 30 -33.71 -7.30 9.38
C GLN A 30 -32.84 -6.05 9.33
N PRO A 31 -32.63 -5.41 8.17
CA PRO A 31 -31.66 -4.33 8.00
C PRO A 31 -32.14 -3.05 8.69
N VAL A 32 -32.01 -3.00 10.01
CA VAL A 32 -32.10 -1.79 10.83
C VAL A 32 -31.09 -1.90 11.98
N THR A 33 -30.46 -0.78 12.26
CA THR A 33 -29.39 -0.52 13.23
C THR A 33 -29.62 -1.16 14.60
N VAL A 34 -28.63 -1.89 15.13
CA VAL A 34 -28.60 -2.34 16.53
C VAL A 34 -27.55 -1.54 17.29
N GLU A 35 -27.94 -0.91 18.39
CA GLU A 35 -27.02 -0.24 19.32
C GLU A 35 -26.16 -1.28 20.05
N LYS A 36 -24.87 -0.98 20.18
CA LYS A 36 -23.87 -1.85 20.82
C LYS A 36 -24.22 -2.15 22.28
N GLY A 37 -24.56 -3.40 22.57
CA GLY A 37 -24.57 -3.98 23.91
C GLY A 37 -23.65 -5.20 23.99
N VAL A 38 -22.93 -5.34 25.11
CA VAL A 38 -21.99 -6.44 25.37
C VAL A 38 -22.79 -7.66 25.83
N ASN A 39 -23.30 -8.49 24.91
CA ASN A 39 -23.91 -9.78 25.24
C ASN A 39 -23.54 -10.86 24.19
N LYS A 40 -23.60 -12.14 24.60
CA LYS A 40 -23.39 -13.31 23.73
C LYS A 40 -24.57 -13.47 22.77
N GLU A 41 -24.53 -12.74 21.65
CA GLU A 41 -25.64 -12.67 20.71
C GLU A 41 -25.35 -13.47 19.43
N MET A 42 -26.33 -14.24 18.96
CA MET A 42 -26.31 -14.89 17.64
C MET A 42 -27.37 -14.23 16.75
N TYR A 43 -26.98 -13.95 15.51
CA TYR A 43 -27.90 -13.45 14.48
C TYR A 43 -28.07 -14.50 13.39
N VAL A 44 -29.27 -14.54 12.81
CA VAL A 44 -29.60 -15.39 11.67
C VAL A 44 -30.25 -14.58 10.56
N ILE A 45 -29.99 -14.99 9.32
CA ILE A 45 -30.66 -14.49 8.12
C ILE A 45 -31.66 -15.54 7.68
N VAL A 46 -32.91 -15.12 7.47
CA VAL A 46 -34.02 -15.99 7.07
C VAL A 46 -34.52 -15.60 5.69
N LYS A 47 -34.66 -16.57 4.79
CA LYS A 47 -35.29 -16.43 3.48
C LYS A 47 -36.32 -17.53 3.31
N ASP A 48 -37.51 -17.20 2.83
CA ASP A 48 -38.60 -18.16 2.59
C ASP A 48 -38.91 -19.04 3.84
N ASN A 49 -38.92 -18.41 5.01
CA ASN A 49 -39.09 -19.02 6.34
C ASN A 49 -38.03 -20.07 6.75
N LYS A 50 -36.86 -20.06 6.11
CA LYS A 50 -35.72 -20.92 6.46
C LYS A 50 -34.48 -20.11 6.77
N VAL A 51 -33.72 -20.54 7.77
CA VAL A 51 -32.42 -19.93 8.10
C VAL A 51 -31.42 -20.28 7.01
N THR A 52 -30.85 -19.25 6.37
CA THR A 52 -29.85 -19.39 5.31
C THR A 52 -28.44 -19.05 5.77
N GLN A 53 -28.30 -18.29 6.86
CA GLN A 53 -27.00 -17.90 7.40
C GLN A 53 -27.09 -17.62 8.90
N VAL A 54 -26.00 -17.88 9.62
CA VAL A 54 -25.85 -17.65 11.06
C VAL A 54 -24.52 -16.91 11.31
N GLY A 55 -24.47 -16.06 12.33
CA GLY A 55 -23.21 -15.54 12.86
C GLY A 55 -23.26 -15.25 14.37
N CYS A 56 -22.11 -15.30 15.02
CA CYS A 56 -21.95 -15.04 16.45
C CYS A 56 -21.19 -13.73 16.73
N GLY A 57 -21.76 -12.88 17.56
CA GLY A 57 -21.21 -11.57 17.94
C GLY A 57 -20.13 -11.63 19.00
N ILE A 58 -18.95 -12.19 18.69
CA ILE A 58 -17.66 -11.79 19.27
C ILE A 58 -16.61 -11.94 18.14
N ASN A 59 -16.16 -10.82 17.56
CA ASN A 59 -15.04 -10.71 16.62
C ASN A 59 -15.15 -11.33 15.22
N LYS A 60 -16.32 -11.28 14.56
CA LYS A 60 -16.36 -11.37 13.08
C LYS A 60 -17.61 -10.74 12.43
N LEU A 61 -18.02 -9.55 12.90
CA LEU A 61 -18.85 -8.65 12.08
C LEU A 61 -17.91 -7.91 11.11
N ARG A 62 -17.48 -8.57 10.03
CA ARG A 62 -17.24 -7.86 8.76
C ARG A 62 -18.60 -7.49 8.18
N PHE A 63 -19.31 -6.60 8.84
CA PHE A 63 -20.34 -5.81 8.20
C PHE A 63 -19.65 -4.50 7.87
N GLY A 64 -19.12 -4.46 6.65
CA GLY A 64 -19.00 -3.20 5.96
C GLY A 64 -20.36 -2.52 6.09
N ILE A 65 -20.35 -1.35 6.69
CA ILE A 65 -21.40 -0.37 6.57
C ILE A 65 -21.59 -0.22 5.07
N ILE A 66 -22.59 -0.90 4.50
CA ILE A 66 -23.36 -0.26 3.44
C ILE A 66 -24.02 0.86 4.21
N LYS A 67 -23.30 1.98 4.33
CA LYS A 67 -23.94 3.27 4.21
C LYS A 67 -24.85 3.01 3.04
N THR A 68 -26.14 3.23 3.20
CA THR A 68 -26.86 3.81 2.09
C THR A 68 -25.90 4.86 1.54
N GLN A 69 -25.14 4.47 0.51
CA GLN A 69 -25.29 5.12 -0.75
C GLN A 69 -26.82 5.34 -0.81
N GLU A 70 -27.26 6.50 -0.29
CA GLU A 70 -27.68 7.51 -1.23
C GLU A 70 -26.94 7.15 -2.50
N LEU A 71 -27.63 6.41 -3.37
CA LEU A 71 -27.32 6.40 -4.77
C LEU A 71 -27.07 7.88 -5.01
N GLN A 72 -25.80 8.28 -4.92
CA GLN A 72 -25.38 9.60 -5.29
C GLN A 72 -25.77 9.50 -6.73
N GLU A 73 -26.86 10.19 -7.05
CA GLU A 73 -27.16 10.53 -8.41
C GLU A 73 -25.80 10.85 -9.02
N PRO A 74 -25.43 10.25 -10.16
CA PRO A 74 -24.07 10.24 -10.68
C PRO A 74 -23.46 11.64 -10.91
N ASN A 75 -24.16 12.71 -10.54
CA ASN A 75 -23.86 14.12 -10.64
C ASN A 75 -23.93 14.89 -9.29
N ARG A 76 -24.04 14.27 -8.10
CA ARG A 76 -24.01 15.04 -6.85
C ARG A 76 -22.58 15.54 -6.58
N PRO A 77 -22.34 16.86 -6.50
CA PRO A 77 -21.00 17.42 -6.32
C PRO A 77 -20.38 16.93 -5.01
N VAL A 78 -19.06 16.66 -5.04
CA VAL A 78 -18.33 16.25 -3.85
C VAL A 78 -18.15 17.46 -2.95
N THR A 79 -18.49 17.34 -1.67
CA THR A 79 -18.29 18.46 -0.74
C THR A 79 -16.79 18.68 -0.48
N LYS A 80 -16.38 19.94 -0.25
CA LYS A 80 -14.99 20.28 0.10
C LYS A 80 -14.43 19.41 1.24
N LYS A 81 -15.20 19.22 2.32
CA LYS A 81 -14.80 18.38 3.47
C LYS A 81 -14.60 16.90 3.10
N GLN A 82 -15.42 16.35 2.20
CA GLN A 82 -15.23 14.98 1.71
C GLN A 82 -13.98 14.87 0.85
N PHE A 83 -13.67 15.90 0.06
CA PHE A 83 -12.44 15.96 -0.71
C PHE A 83 -11.20 16.03 0.20
N GLU A 84 -11.21 16.92 1.19
CA GLU A 84 -10.14 17.07 2.19
C GLU A 84 -9.79 15.73 2.86
N ALA A 85 -10.79 15.00 3.35
CA ALA A 85 -10.57 13.69 3.95
C ALA A 85 -9.94 12.68 2.98
N LYS A 86 -10.37 12.70 1.71
CA LYS A 86 -9.89 11.80 0.66
C LYS A 86 -8.45 12.11 0.24
N ILE A 87 -8.09 13.39 0.07
CA ILE A 87 -6.72 13.76 -0.30
C ILE A 87 -5.75 13.51 0.87
N ILE A 88 -6.19 13.67 2.12
CA ILE A 88 -5.41 13.29 3.31
C ILE A 88 -5.17 11.77 3.36
N GLU A 89 -6.20 10.95 3.16
CA GLU A 89 -6.05 9.48 3.14
C GLU A 89 -5.08 9.02 2.04
N LEU A 90 -5.14 9.65 0.87
CA LEU A 90 -4.24 9.36 -0.23
C LEU A 90 -2.80 9.77 0.08
N GLY A 91 -2.65 10.94 0.70
CA GLY A 91 -1.39 11.45 1.21
C GLY A 91 -0.72 10.50 2.21
N ASP A 92 -1.49 10.03 3.19
CA ASP A 92 -1.03 9.02 4.15
C ASP A 92 -0.62 7.72 3.46
N SER A 93 -1.37 7.25 2.46
CA SER A 93 -0.98 6.06 1.68
C SER A 93 0.37 6.22 1.00
N LEU A 94 0.65 7.39 0.43
CA LEU A 94 1.94 7.69 -0.21
C LEU A 94 3.08 7.83 0.81
N TYR A 95 2.83 8.49 1.94
CA TYR A 95 3.79 8.60 3.04
C TYR A 95 4.16 7.22 3.61
N GLN A 96 3.15 6.39 3.90
CA GLN A 96 3.35 5.02 4.36
C GLN A 96 4.07 4.18 3.31
N SER A 97 3.77 4.35 2.02
CA SER A 97 4.55 3.70 0.95
C SER A 97 6.03 4.06 1.04
N HIS A 98 6.34 5.35 1.19
CA HIS A 98 7.72 5.82 1.32
C HIS A 98 8.41 5.19 2.52
N LEU A 99 7.78 5.20 3.71
CA LEU A 99 8.33 4.58 4.92
C LEU A 99 8.61 3.09 4.74
N HIS A 100 7.67 2.34 4.17
CA HIS A 100 7.85 0.91 3.97
C HIS A 100 8.98 0.60 2.98
N LEU A 101 9.13 1.39 1.90
CA LEU A 101 10.24 1.26 0.97
C LEU A 101 11.60 1.64 1.60
N LYS A 102 11.64 2.68 2.45
CA LYS A 102 12.82 3.05 3.23
C LYS A 102 13.23 1.98 4.23
N ILE A 103 12.26 1.37 4.91
CA ILE A 103 12.54 0.23 5.80
C ILE A 103 13.05 -0.96 4.99
N HIS A 104 12.44 -1.26 3.85
CA HIS A 104 12.96 -2.30 2.95
C HIS A 104 14.42 -2.02 2.54
N GLU A 105 14.72 -0.82 2.06
CA GLU A 105 16.08 -0.39 1.70
C GLU A 105 17.06 -0.56 2.87
N TRP A 106 16.68 -0.05 4.05
CA TRP A 106 17.46 -0.20 5.26
C TRP A 106 17.67 -1.69 5.62
N MET A 107 16.61 -2.49 5.64
CA MET A 107 16.70 -3.92 5.95
C MET A 107 17.54 -4.69 4.94
N THR A 108 17.47 -4.35 3.65
CA THR A 108 18.32 -4.92 2.59
C THR A 108 19.80 -4.59 2.86
N ASN A 109 20.10 -3.34 3.24
CA ASN A 109 21.45 -2.93 3.62
C ASN A 109 21.93 -3.62 4.92
N GLU A 110 21.02 -3.88 5.86
CA GLU A 110 21.30 -4.55 7.12
C GLU A 110 21.33 -6.09 7.02
N LEU A 111 20.68 -6.67 6.01
CA LEU A 111 20.43 -8.11 5.87
C LEU A 111 21.74 -8.88 5.99
N ASN A 112 22.78 -8.42 5.29
CA ASN A 112 24.11 -9.03 5.26
C ASN A 112 24.78 -9.15 6.64
N LYS A 113 24.39 -8.33 7.62
CA LYS A 113 24.98 -8.34 8.98
C LYS A 113 24.26 -9.32 9.90
N HIS A 114 22.96 -9.51 9.69
CA HIS A 114 22.08 -10.29 10.57
C HIS A 114 21.63 -11.62 9.97
N LEU A 115 22.01 -11.93 8.71
CA LEU A 115 21.80 -13.22 8.06
C LEU A 115 22.32 -14.41 8.88
N ASN A 116 23.33 -14.21 9.73
CA ASN A 116 23.89 -15.27 10.57
C ASN A 116 23.10 -15.56 11.86
N GLU A 117 22.19 -14.65 12.26
CA GLU A 117 21.45 -14.79 13.52
C GLU A 117 20.03 -15.31 13.30
N TYR A 118 19.27 -14.69 12.38
CA TYR A 118 17.87 -15.07 12.09
C TYR A 118 17.47 -14.80 10.61
N PRO A 119 18.08 -15.49 9.64
CA PRO A 119 17.98 -15.14 8.21
C PRO A 119 16.54 -15.17 7.67
N LEU A 120 15.73 -16.15 8.09
CA LEU A 120 14.35 -16.28 7.61
C LEU A 120 13.45 -15.15 8.08
N TYR A 121 13.60 -14.71 9.33
CA TYR A 121 12.80 -13.63 9.90
C TYR A 121 13.10 -12.29 9.22
N PHE A 122 14.38 -11.96 9.06
CA PHE A 122 14.80 -10.74 8.40
C PHE A 122 14.38 -10.72 6.93
N ARG A 123 14.50 -11.86 6.22
CA ARG A 123 14.06 -12.00 4.83
C ARG A 123 12.55 -11.79 4.68
N GLN A 124 11.74 -12.51 5.45
CA GLN A 124 10.28 -12.36 5.40
C GLN A 124 9.82 -10.94 5.75
N SER A 125 10.52 -10.29 6.68
CA SER A 125 10.23 -8.91 7.05
C SER A 125 10.59 -7.95 5.91
N CYS A 126 11.75 -8.14 5.27
CA CYS A 126 12.19 -7.34 4.12
C CYS A 126 11.18 -7.41 2.96
N ASP A 127 10.72 -8.61 2.62
CA ASP A 127 9.71 -8.85 1.57
C ASP A 127 8.38 -8.20 1.93
N ALA A 128 7.94 -8.34 3.18
CA ALA A 128 6.68 -7.77 3.64
C ALA A 128 6.69 -6.23 3.55
N HIS A 129 7.82 -5.59 3.86
CA HIS A 129 7.98 -4.15 3.72
C HIS A 129 7.96 -3.72 2.25
N TYR A 130 8.66 -4.44 1.36
CA TYR A 130 8.60 -4.18 -0.08
C TYR A 130 7.17 -4.28 -0.62
N GLU A 131 6.50 -5.42 -0.40
CA GLU A 131 5.15 -5.66 -0.90
C GLU A 131 4.16 -4.63 -0.35
N THR A 132 4.25 -4.31 0.94
CA THR A 132 3.38 -3.30 1.57
C THR A 132 3.63 -1.91 0.96
N GLY A 133 4.89 -1.54 0.75
CA GLY A 133 5.27 -0.29 0.10
C GLY A 133 4.67 -0.18 -1.30
N VAL A 134 4.92 -1.18 -2.14
CA VAL A 134 4.41 -1.22 -3.52
C VAL A 134 2.88 -1.22 -3.54
N LEU A 135 2.20 -2.01 -2.71
CA LEU A 135 0.73 -2.05 -2.69
C LEU A 135 0.11 -0.70 -2.30
N ARG A 136 0.69 -0.01 -1.31
CA ARG A 136 0.25 1.34 -0.91
C ARG A 136 0.49 2.36 -2.03
N LEU A 137 1.62 2.26 -2.73
CA LEU A 137 1.89 3.08 -3.90
C LEU A 137 0.88 2.80 -5.02
N THR A 138 0.65 1.53 -5.35
CA THR A 138 -0.28 1.17 -6.41
C THR A 138 -1.70 1.64 -6.10
N ARG A 139 -2.15 1.58 -4.84
CA ARG A 139 -3.44 2.13 -4.44
C ARG A 139 -3.55 3.62 -4.79
N ALA A 140 -2.47 4.39 -4.60
CA ALA A 140 -2.47 5.81 -4.91
C ALA A 140 -2.53 6.09 -6.42
N TYR A 141 -2.02 5.18 -7.25
CA TYR A 141 -2.03 5.28 -8.70
C TYR A 141 -3.13 4.44 -9.39
N ASP A 142 -4.00 3.80 -8.62
CA ASP A 142 -5.00 2.89 -9.17
C ASP A 142 -6.10 3.65 -9.93
N HIS A 143 -6.50 3.05 -11.05
CA HIS A 143 -7.51 3.59 -11.94
C HIS A 143 -8.85 2.83 -11.82
N ASP A 144 -8.91 1.76 -11.03
CA ASP A 144 -10.15 1.01 -10.81
C ASP A 144 -11.26 1.93 -10.30
N LYS A 145 -12.49 1.76 -10.79
CA LYS A 145 -13.64 2.62 -10.45
C LYS A 145 -14.03 2.58 -8.96
N LYS A 146 -13.59 1.58 -8.21
CA LYS A 146 -13.90 1.40 -6.79
C LYS A 146 -12.81 1.90 -5.84
N THR A 147 -11.62 2.22 -6.33
CA THR A 147 -10.48 2.66 -5.49
C THR A 147 -10.30 4.17 -5.48
N LEU A 148 -9.67 4.74 -4.46
CA LEU A 148 -9.38 6.17 -4.39
C LEU A 148 -7.93 6.42 -4.80
N GLY A 149 -7.72 6.78 -6.06
CA GLY A 149 -6.39 7.12 -6.61
C GLY A 149 -6.26 8.61 -6.97
N LEU A 150 -5.01 9.05 -7.20
CA LEU A 150 -4.64 10.41 -7.56
C LEU A 150 -5.45 10.92 -8.75
N LEU A 151 -5.59 10.14 -9.83
CA LEU A 151 -6.36 10.58 -11.00
C LEU A 151 -7.80 10.94 -10.65
N LYS A 152 -8.43 10.20 -9.73
CA LYS A 152 -9.79 10.52 -9.28
C LYS A 152 -9.84 11.78 -8.43
N ILE A 153 -8.86 11.98 -7.54
CA ILE A 153 -8.73 13.22 -6.78
C ILE A 153 -8.60 14.42 -7.73
N LEU A 154 -7.74 14.31 -8.75
CA LEU A 154 -7.54 15.36 -9.75
C LEU A 154 -8.79 15.62 -10.59
N ASN A 155 -9.59 14.59 -10.85
CA ASN A 155 -10.87 14.77 -11.54
C ASN A 155 -11.92 15.45 -10.63
N ILE A 156 -12.01 15.05 -9.35
CA ILE A 156 -12.91 15.69 -8.39
C ILE A 156 -12.57 17.17 -8.24
N ILE A 157 -11.30 17.50 -8.02
CA ILE A 157 -10.91 18.92 -7.91
C ILE A 157 -11.19 19.67 -9.21
N GLY A 158 -10.96 19.07 -10.39
CA GLY A 158 -11.27 19.71 -11.67
C GLY A 158 -12.77 19.99 -11.89
N SER A 159 -13.65 19.17 -11.32
CA SER A 159 -15.10 19.30 -11.46
C SER A 159 -15.74 20.20 -10.40
N ASP A 160 -15.28 20.14 -9.15
CA ASP A 160 -15.98 20.71 -8.00
C ASP A 160 -15.32 21.99 -7.43
N TYR A 161 -14.07 22.31 -7.79
CA TYR A 161 -13.33 23.43 -7.17
C TYR A 161 -14.01 24.80 -7.28
N LYS A 162 -14.79 25.05 -8.35
CA LYS A 162 -15.51 26.32 -8.51
C LYS A 162 -16.60 26.47 -7.45
N ASP A 163 -17.31 25.38 -7.19
CA ASP A 163 -18.41 25.34 -6.22
C ASP A 163 -17.89 25.47 -4.78
N TRP A 164 -16.61 25.19 -4.56
CA TRP A 164 -15.92 25.43 -3.29
C TRP A 164 -15.37 26.86 -3.13
N GLY A 165 -15.54 27.71 -4.15
CA GLY A 165 -15.00 29.08 -4.16
C GLY A 165 -13.49 29.16 -4.44
N CYS A 166 -12.89 28.12 -5.04
CA CYS A 166 -11.45 28.01 -5.28
C CYS A 166 -11.03 28.35 -6.73
N THR A 167 -11.82 29.14 -7.46
CA THR A 167 -11.62 29.42 -8.91
C THR A 167 -10.27 30.02 -9.26
N GLU A 168 -9.77 30.95 -8.45
CA GLU A 168 -8.48 31.63 -8.68
C GLU A 168 -7.29 30.82 -8.16
N THR A 169 -7.58 29.73 -7.44
CA THR A 169 -6.59 29.00 -6.64
C THR A 169 -5.98 27.85 -7.44
N ILE A 170 -6.72 27.29 -8.40
CA ILE A 170 -6.33 26.13 -9.21
C ILE A 170 -5.87 26.55 -10.60
N ASP A 171 -4.60 26.27 -10.92
CA ASP A 171 -4.06 26.42 -12.26
C ASP A 171 -4.45 25.19 -13.11
N HIS A 172 -5.26 25.42 -14.15
CA HIS A 172 -5.72 24.36 -15.04
C HIS A 172 -4.60 23.69 -15.84
N LYS A 173 -3.56 24.43 -16.23
CA LYS A 173 -2.45 23.85 -16.98
C LYS A 173 -1.72 22.84 -16.11
N ILE A 174 -1.44 23.22 -14.87
CA ILE A 174 -0.80 22.36 -13.87
C ILE A 174 -1.67 21.13 -13.56
N LEU A 175 -2.99 21.31 -13.44
CA LEU A 175 -3.92 20.20 -13.22
C LEU A 175 -3.90 19.16 -14.34
N GLU A 176 -3.85 19.59 -15.60
CA GLU A 176 -3.78 18.66 -16.73
C GLU A 176 -2.40 17.98 -16.82
N GLU A 177 -1.32 18.68 -16.48
CA GLU A 177 0.02 18.08 -16.36
C GLU A 177 0.06 16.98 -15.28
N ASP A 178 -0.52 17.23 -14.11
CA ASP A 178 -0.61 16.25 -13.02
C ASP A 178 -1.46 15.03 -13.43
N LYS A 179 -2.61 15.26 -14.08
CA LYS A 179 -3.45 14.18 -14.61
C LYS A 179 -2.68 13.32 -15.60
N LYS A 180 -1.91 13.94 -16.49
CA LYS A 180 -1.07 13.23 -17.46
C LYS A 180 -0.01 12.39 -16.74
N TYR A 181 0.64 12.93 -15.71
CA TYR A 181 1.65 12.20 -14.95
C TYR A 181 1.07 10.96 -14.24
N VAL A 182 -0.10 11.07 -13.60
CA VAL A 182 -0.68 9.95 -12.83
C VAL A 182 -1.47 8.95 -13.69
N ASN A 183 -1.55 9.18 -15.01
CA ASN A 183 -2.31 8.33 -15.91
C ASN A 183 -1.41 7.26 -16.56
N LYS A 184 -1.69 5.97 -16.32
CA LYS A 184 -1.01 4.82 -16.94
C LYS A 184 -0.97 4.83 -18.47
N GLU A 185 -1.94 5.46 -19.13
CA GLU A 185 -1.94 5.57 -20.61
C GLU A 185 -0.92 6.60 -21.10
N SER A 186 -0.48 7.51 -20.22
CA SER A 186 0.42 8.63 -20.54
C SER A 186 1.79 8.54 -19.87
N ASN A 187 1.89 7.89 -18.70
CA ASN A 187 3.12 7.74 -17.93
C ASN A 187 3.55 6.25 -17.89
N PRO A 188 4.69 5.91 -18.53
CA PRO A 188 5.24 4.55 -18.51
C PRO A 188 5.50 4.00 -17.11
N LEU A 189 5.96 4.81 -16.15
CA LEU A 189 6.23 4.36 -14.78
C LEU A 189 4.96 3.91 -14.06
N VAL A 190 3.87 4.67 -14.23
CA VAL A 190 2.56 4.29 -13.68
C VAL A 190 2.09 2.99 -14.32
N LYS A 191 2.28 2.82 -15.63
CA LYS A 191 1.94 1.57 -16.34
C LYS A 191 2.72 0.38 -15.78
N LYS A 192 4.04 0.52 -15.59
CA LYS A 192 4.90 -0.50 -14.98
C LYS A 192 4.42 -0.85 -13.56
N LEU A 193 4.09 0.15 -12.73
CA LEU A 193 3.59 -0.07 -11.36
C LEU A 193 2.28 -0.88 -11.34
N ILE A 194 1.32 -0.53 -12.20
CA ILE A 194 0.07 -1.30 -12.33
C ILE A 194 0.35 -2.73 -12.81
N HIS A 195 1.28 -2.89 -13.75
CA HIS A 195 1.68 -4.19 -14.26
C HIS A 195 2.29 -5.07 -13.16
N LEU A 196 3.18 -4.52 -12.33
CA LEU A 196 3.78 -5.20 -11.18
C LEU A 196 2.71 -5.72 -10.21
N ARG A 197 1.73 -4.87 -9.83
CA ARG A 197 0.62 -5.31 -8.97
C ARG A 197 -0.16 -6.46 -9.60
N ASP A 198 -0.60 -6.28 -10.85
CA ASP A 198 -1.52 -7.21 -11.52
C ASP A 198 -0.87 -8.55 -11.85
N LYS A 199 0.45 -8.56 -12.11
CA LYS A 199 1.16 -9.76 -12.56
C LYS A 199 1.98 -10.44 -11.49
N ALA A 200 2.67 -9.68 -10.64
CA ALA A 200 3.59 -10.25 -9.65
C ALA A 200 2.93 -10.39 -8.27
N ILE A 201 2.28 -9.33 -7.77
CA ILE A 201 1.77 -9.31 -6.39
C ILE A 201 0.42 -10.04 -6.26
N ALA A 202 -0.50 -9.84 -7.22
CA ALA A 202 -1.84 -10.43 -7.16
C ALA A 202 -1.90 -11.95 -7.39
N HIS A 203 -0.83 -12.55 -7.91
CA HIS A 203 -0.74 -13.98 -8.26
C HIS A 203 0.36 -14.71 -7.47
N SER A 204 0.62 -14.28 -6.24
CA SER A 204 1.68 -14.78 -5.35
C SER A 204 1.58 -16.26 -4.95
N GLU A 205 0.47 -16.95 -5.25
CA GLU A 205 0.33 -18.41 -5.11
C GLU A 205 1.04 -19.21 -6.22
N HIS A 206 1.32 -18.57 -7.36
CA HIS A 206 2.08 -19.11 -8.48
C HIS A 206 3.30 -18.23 -8.72
N LYS A 207 4.19 -18.13 -7.73
CA LYS A 207 5.46 -17.37 -7.80
C LYS A 207 6.29 -17.78 -9.03
N GLN A 208 5.94 -17.29 -10.21
CA GLN A 208 6.85 -17.16 -11.35
C GLN A 208 7.88 -16.05 -11.09
N PHE A 209 7.65 -15.26 -10.04
CA PHE A 209 8.64 -14.41 -9.41
C PHE A 209 8.84 -14.87 -7.96
N PRO A 210 9.73 -15.84 -7.68
CA PRO A 210 10.54 -15.69 -6.47
C PRO A 210 11.19 -14.30 -6.55
N SER A 211 11.30 -13.56 -5.44
CA SER A 211 12.16 -12.37 -5.40
C SER A 211 13.53 -12.81 -5.90
N PRO A 212 13.93 -12.47 -7.14
CA PRO A 212 15.22 -12.90 -7.64
C PRO A 212 16.34 -12.18 -6.90
N MET A 213 16.03 -11.07 -6.24
CA MET A 213 16.97 -10.28 -5.46
C MET A 213 17.65 -11.06 -4.34
N ASP A 214 16.98 -12.10 -3.80
CA ASP A 214 17.44 -12.84 -2.63
C ASP A 214 18.82 -13.48 -2.82
N ASP A 215 19.15 -13.94 -4.02
CA ASP A 215 20.44 -14.58 -4.33
C ASP A 215 21.44 -13.61 -4.98
N HIS A 216 20.97 -12.47 -5.51
CA HIS A 216 21.78 -11.59 -6.36
C HIS A 216 22.36 -10.35 -5.67
N ILE A 217 21.84 -9.93 -4.50
CA ILE A 217 22.42 -8.76 -3.81
C ILE A 217 23.88 -9.04 -3.42
N GLY A 218 24.15 -10.20 -2.81
CA GLY A 218 25.52 -10.63 -2.49
C GLY A 218 26.43 -10.68 -3.72
N GLU A 219 25.91 -11.18 -4.84
CA GLU A 219 26.62 -11.21 -6.13
C GLU A 219 26.86 -9.80 -6.69
N VAL A 220 25.92 -8.86 -6.57
CA VAL A 220 26.09 -7.47 -7.01
C VAL A 220 27.24 -6.80 -6.26
N TYR A 221 27.25 -6.93 -4.92
CA TYR A 221 28.33 -6.38 -4.10
C TYR A 221 29.69 -7.03 -4.42
N GLN A 222 29.73 -8.35 -4.62
CA GLN A 222 30.95 -9.06 -5.02
C GLN A 222 31.44 -8.64 -6.41
N ASN A 223 30.55 -8.50 -7.39
CA ASN A 223 30.87 -8.06 -8.74
C ASN A 223 31.40 -6.63 -8.76
N TYR A 224 30.79 -5.73 -7.97
CA TYR A 224 31.30 -4.37 -7.76
C TYR A 224 32.72 -4.38 -7.20
N ALA A 225 32.96 -5.19 -6.16
CA ALA A 225 34.27 -5.36 -5.53
C ALA A 225 35.34 -5.76 -6.54
N GLN A 226 35.04 -6.82 -7.31
CA GLN A 226 35.94 -7.39 -8.30
C GLN A 226 36.23 -6.39 -9.42
N LYS A 227 35.19 -5.70 -9.92
CA LYS A 227 35.30 -4.68 -10.97
C LYS A 227 36.27 -3.56 -10.59
N HIS A 228 36.25 -3.14 -9.33
CA HIS A 228 37.02 -1.99 -8.86
C HIS A 228 38.27 -2.37 -8.05
N GLY A 229 38.57 -3.67 -7.92
CA GLY A 229 39.71 -4.17 -7.15
C GLY A 229 39.61 -3.87 -5.65
N LEU A 230 38.39 -3.76 -5.13
CA LEU A 230 38.12 -3.31 -3.77
C LEU A 230 37.94 -4.49 -2.82
N GLU A 231 38.46 -4.34 -1.60
CA GLU A 231 38.23 -5.29 -0.52
C GLU A 231 37.06 -4.80 0.34
N TRP A 232 35.90 -5.46 0.21
CA TRP A 232 34.79 -5.22 1.14
C TRP A 232 35.12 -5.84 2.50
N ILE A 233 34.95 -5.03 3.53
CA ILE A 233 35.06 -5.43 4.93
C ILE A 233 33.75 -5.18 5.64
N LEU A 234 33.50 -5.98 6.67
CA LEU A 234 32.40 -5.76 7.61
C LEU A 234 32.96 -5.00 8.82
N LYS A 235 32.52 -3.76 9.03
CA LYS A 235 32.92 -2.95 10.19
C LYS A 235 31.69 -2.44 10.91
N GLU A 236 31.61 -2.65 12.23
CA GLU A 236 30.46 -2.19 13.06
C GLU A 236 29.11 -2.64 12.50
N GLY A 237 29.08 -3.83 11.89
CA GLY A 237 27.93 -4.29 11.13
C GLY A 237 27.56 -3.27 10.06
N ARG A 238 28.45 -2.93 9.11
CA ARG A 238 28.13 -2.34 7.80
C ARG A 238 29.13 -2.84 6.77
N LEU A 239 28.65 -3.15 5.57
CA LEU A 239 29.54 -3.48 4.46
C LEU A 239 30.19 -2.17 4.00
N THR A 240 31.52 -2.13 3.99
CA THR A 240 32.28 -0.96 3.58
C THR A 240 33.56 -1.38 2.86
N ILE A 241 34.23 -0.47 2.19
CA ILE A 241 35.47 -0.75 1.46
C ILE A 241 36.65 -0.41 2.36
N GLN A 242 37.64 -1.30 2.42
CA GLN A 242 38.80 -1.15 3.30
C GLN A 242 39.56 0.16 3.08
N GLU A 243 39.63 0.67 1.84
CA GLU A 243 40.22 1.97 1.52
C GLU A 243 39.40 3.16 2.05
N ILE A 244 38.07 3.06 2.10
CA ILE A 244 37.20 4.12 2.62
C ILE A 244 37.44 4.31 4.11
N GLU A 245 37.60 3.24 4.87
CA GLU A 245 37.85 3.30 6.32
C GLU A 245 39.18 3.96 6.70
N LYS A 246 40.10 4.17 5.74
CA LYS A 246 41.39 4.82 5.94
C LYS A 246 41.35 6.32 5.65
N LYS A 247 40.22 6.86 5.19
CA LYS A 247 40.07 8.27 4.76
C LYS A 247 39.49 9.19 5.84
N PRO A 248 39.63 10.52 5.70
CA PRO A 248 38.96 11.49 6.58
C PRO A 248 37.42 11.40 6.47
N ASN A 249 36.71 11.63 7.58
CA ASN A 249 35.24 11.49 7.67
C ASN A 249 34.44 12.22 6.57
N THR A 250 34.91 13.38 6.11
CA THR A 250 34.24 14.17 5.06
C THR A 250 34.37 13.52 3.69
N GLU A 251 35.52 12.91 3.37
CA GLU A 251 35.72 12.14 2.13
C GLU A 251 35.00 10.80 2.18
N ILE A 252 34.91 10.17 3.37
CA ILE A 252 34.15 8.93 3.59
C ILE A 252 32.70 9.11 3.16
N LYS A 253 32.05 10.21 3.55
CA LYS A 253 30.63 10.44 3.22
C LYS A 253 30.40 10.57 1.71
N ILE A 254 31.25 11.30 1.01
CA ILE A 254 31.13 11.52 -0.45
C ILE A 254 31.35 10.19 -1.18
N ILE A 255 32.45 9.50 -0.88
CA ILE A 255 32.80 8.24 -1.56
C ILE A 255 31.77 7.15 -1.23
N SER A 256 31.31 7.08 0.02
CA SER A 256 30.28 6.11 0.43
C SER A 256 28.96 6.37 -0.29
N HIS A 257 28.57 7.63 -0.49
CA HIS A 257 27.36 7.98 -1.24
C HIS A 257 27.48 7.60 -2.72
N GLU A 258 28.58 7.98 -3.37
CA GLU A 258 28.84 7.65 -4.78
C GLU A 258 28.89 6.13 -5.02
N THR A 259 29.55 5.38 -4.13
CA THR A 259 29.60 3.91 -4.15
C THR A 259 28.21 3.31 -4.01
N THR A 260 27.41 3.82 -3.07
CA THR A 260 26.03 3.35 -2.85
C THR A 260 25.17 3.59 -4.09
N MET A 261 25.30 4.75 -4.72
CA MET A 261 24.58 5.05 -5.95
C MET A 261 24.97 4.13 -7.12
N GLU A 262 26.26 3.82 -7.29
CA GLU A 262 26.69 2.90 -8.34
C GLU A 262 26.23 1.46 -8.07
N VAL A 263 26.20 1.03 -6.80
CA VAL A 263 25.63 -0.26 -6.41
C VAL A 263 24.13 -0.31 -6.69
N PHE A 264 23.37 0.73 -6.36
CA PHE A 264 21.95 0.80 -6.68
C PHE A 264 21.70 0.78 -8.19
N GLN A 265 22.52 1.47 -8.98
CA GLN A 265 22.44 1.38 -10.44
C GLN A 265 22.66 -0.05 -10.94
N LEU A 266 23.61 -0.79 -10.36
CA LEU A 266 23.84 -2.20 -10.72
C LEU A 266 22.72 -3.13 -10.26
N MET A 267 22.12 -2.85 -9.10
CA MET A 267 20.93 -3.56 -8.63
C MET A 267 19.77 -3.33 -9.61
N ASP A 268 19.49 -2.08 -9.96
CA ASP A 268 18.46 -1.70 -10.93
C ASP A 268 18.71 -2.35 -12.31
N ASP A 269 19.96 -2.41 -12.78
CA ASP A 269 20.33 -3.07 -14.05
C ASP A 269 20.09 -4.58 -14.00
N ASN A 270 20.33 -5.23 -12.86
CA ASN A 270 20.09 -6.66 -12.68
C ASN A 270 18.59 -6.95 -12.47
N GLU A 271 17.87 -6.13 -11.71
CA GLU A 271 16.42 -6.20 -11.61
C GLU A 271 15.77 -6.09 -12.99
N ASN A 272 16.17 -5.12 -13.80
CA ASN A 272 15.67 -4.95 -15.17
C ASN A 272 15.88 -6.21 -16.03
N LYS A 273 17.01 -6.91 -15.87
CA LYS A 273 17.27 -8.16 -16.61
C LYS A 273 16.36 -9.30 -16.16
N ILE A 274 16.01 -9.35 -14.88
CA ILE A 274 15.30 -10.50 -14.30
C ILE A 274 13.78 -10.28 -14.30
N LEU A 275 13.33 -9.09 -13.93
CA LEU A 275 11.93 -8.70 -13.88
C LEU A 275 11.39 -8.30 -15.27
N GLY A 276 12.29 -7.98 -16.21
CA GLY A 276 11.97 -7.42 -17.51
C GLY A 276 11.66 -5.92 -17.42
N GLY A 277 11.90 -5.19 -18.52
CA GLY A 277 11.75 -3.72 -18.56
C GLY A 277 10.31 -3.18 -18.40
N ASP A 278 9.33 -4.07 -18.18
CA ASP A 278 7.92 -3.74 -17.97
C ASP A 278 7.54 -3.62 -16.48
N ILE A 279 8.50 -3.80 -15.57
CA ILE A 279 8.35 -3.67 -14.12
C ILE A 279 9.20 -2.48 -13.63
N PRO A 280 8.77 -1.72 -12.60
CA PRO A 280 9.59 -0.63 -12.07
C PRO A 280 10.83 -1.17 -11.36
N ILE A 281 11.97 -0.52 -11.59
CA ILE A 281 13.17 -0.72 -10.74
C ILE A 281 13.00 0.00 -9.40
N PHE A 282 13.81 -0.36 -8.40
CA PHE A 282 13.62 0.15 -7.05
C PHE A 282 13.65 1.70 -6.98
N SER A 283 14.57 2.34 -7.69
CA SER A 283 14.69 3.81 -7.73
C SER A 283 13.46 4.50 -8.33
N GLU A 284 12.75 3.86 -9.27
CA GLU A 284 11.54 4.40 -9.90
C GLU A 284 10.36 4.49 -8.90
N PHE A 285 10.34 3.68 -7.82
CA PHE A 285 9.33 3.82 -6.76
C PHE A 285 9.50 5.12 -5.97
N TYR A 286 10.73 5.57 -5.74
CA TYR A 286 10.98 6.85 -5.07
C TYR A 286 10.55 8.04 -5.91
N GLU A 287 10.71 7.97 -7.24
CA GLU A 287 10.17 8.99 -8.13
C GLU A 287 8.63 9.09 -8.00
N LEU A 288 7.94 7.94 -8.09
CA LEU A 288 6.49 7.88 -7.99
C LEU A 288 5.98 8.35 -6.63
N THR A 289 6.59 7.91 -5.51
CA THR A 289 6.20 8.38 -4.17
C THR A 289 6.39 9.89 -4.03
N THR A 290 7.55 10.41 -4.43
CA THR A 290 7.90 11.84 -4.33
C THR A 290 6.94 12.68 -5.16
N LYS A 291 6.71 12.32 -6.44
CA LYS A 291 5.80 13.04 -7.31
C LYS A 291 4.35 12.94 -6.86
N GLY A 292 3.91 11.79 -6.37
CA GLY A 292 2.58 11.64 -5.77
C GLY A 292 2.35 12.58 -4.59
N ILE A 293 3.36 12.71 -3.70
CA ILE A 293 3.30 13.60 -2.54
C ILE A 293 3.33 15.06 -2.96
N GLU A 294 4.19 15.44 -3.92
CA GLU A 294 4.21 16.80 -4.48
C GLU A 294 2.83 17.20 -5.02
N ILE A 295 2.17 16.30 -5.74
CA ILE A 295 0.81 16.50 -6.28
C ILE A 295 -0.19 16.70 -5.13
N CYS A 296 -0.20 15.81 -4.13
CA CYS A 296 -1.09 15.94 -2.96
C CYS A 296 -0.87 17.27 -2.24
N ASN A 297 0.37 17.59 -1.90
CA ASN A 297 0.77 18.80 -1.18
C ASN A 297 0.38 20.06 -1.93
N ARG A 298 0.49 20.06 -3.27
CA ARG A 298 0.09 21.20 -4.08
C ARG A 298 -1.37 21.54 -3.84
N TYR A 299 -2.26 20.56 -3.93
CA TYR A 299 -3.70 20.79 -3.76
C TYR A 299 -4.11 20.96 -2.29
N MET A 300 -3.42 20.32 -1.36
CA MET A 300 -3.56 20.59 0.08
C MET A 300 -3.25 22.05 0.41
N LYS A 301 -2.12 22.58 -0.07
CA LYS A 301 -1.75 24.00 0.11
C LYS A 301 -2.80 24.95 -0.47
N LYS A 302 -3.30 24.66 -1.67
CA LYS A 302 -4.37 25.44 -2.31
C LYS A 302 -5.68 25.45 -1.52
N LEU A 303 -5.89 24.45 -0.66
CA LEU A 303 -7.06 24.32 0.19
C LEU A 303 -6.80 24.68 1.66
N SER A 304 -5.60 25.19 1.98
CA SER A 304 -5.16 25.51 3.34
C SER A 304 -5.21 24.30 4.30
N ILE A 305 -4.84 23.13 3.79
CA ILE A 305 -4.65 21.88 4.55
C ILE A 305 -3.16 21.70 4.84
N ASP A 306 -2.84 21.12 6.00
CA ASP A 306 -1.47 20.74 6.35
C ASP A 306 -0.86 19.79 5.31
N THR A 307 0.42 19.97 5.03
CA THR A 307 1.14 19.21 4.00
C THR A 307 1.89 18.04 4.59
N ILE A 308 2.14 17.04 3.74
CA ILE A 308 2.94 15.88 4.07
C ILE A 308 4.42 16.26 3.92
N GLU A 309 5.21 15.99 4.95
CA GLU A 309 6.66 16.12 4.91
C GLU A 309 7.26 14.71 4.84
N LEU A 310 8.22 14.53 3.94
CA LEU A 310 9.04 13.33 3.92
C LEU A 310 10.27 13.62 4.78
N ASP A 311 10.50 12.81 5.80
CA ASP A 311 11.77 12.83 6.52
C ASP A 311 12.87 12.28 5.59
N GLU A 312 14.02 12.97 5.54
CA GLU A 312 15.18 12.57 4.70
C GLU A 312 15.85 11.26 5.18
#